data_AF-A0AA36I9T6-F1
#
_entry.id   AF-A0AA36I9T6-F1
#
_cell.length_a   1.000
_cell.length_b   1.000
_cell.length_c   1.000
_cell.angle_alpha   90.00
_cell.angle_beta   90.00
_cell.angle_gamma   90.00
#
_symmetry.space_group_name_H-M   'P 1'
#
loop_
_entity.id
_entity.type
_entity.pdbx_description
1 polymer ?
#
loop_
_entity_poly.entity_id
_entity_poly.type
_entity_poly.pdbx_seq_one_letter_code
_entity_poly.pdbx_strand_id
1 'polypeptide(L)'
;MNSWAAGATYDCNFLCVCVLGDRTAYGLCKEMSHQMKLTHCVNGFVASPSDMPTYGQLGCQGFIVLDKEHRVVCEGTTPFMQARSLAFQHVEDLLDALCNNAPLPDICRGEMAEIASGDLQGARGICMQVNEDKVDFGFLDGALQGRRMTLEKSMVRRLSPDEEDGATDVAGNCADGCKDTCAGGSCASGLKPTGCGCDPSTCDATDKPECEVDAGFVNQVLDVASVKVPSMDADHADCANALRSLANKRSKESLEDVLQCLSGHFAHEEQLFEQFGFGVHVNEKLSAKKSHEDEHRRLLDKVRRQLAATTVPVSFVRELLQDFREHTNLYDMQYADFLAGQGAN
;
A
#
# COMPACT_ATOMS: atom_id res chain seq x y z
N MET A 1 4.53 15.54 2.63
CA MET A 1 5.58 14.88 1.83
C MET A 1 6.94 15.56 2.04
N ASN A 2 7.09 16.86 1.78
CA ASN A 2 8.38 17.56 1.96
C ASN A 2 8.58 18.21 3.35
N SER A 3 7.84 17.78 4.37
CA SER A 3 7.91 18.38 5.71
C SER A 3 9.27 18.23 6.36
N TRP A 4 10.03 17.17 6.02
CA TRP A 4 11.39 16.97 6.52
C TRP A 4 12.33 18.10 6.10
N ALA A 5 12.26 18.52 4.83
CA ALA A 5 13.05 19.63 4.29
C ALA A 5 12.48 21.02 4.63
N ALA A 6 11.20 21.09 5.01
CA ALA A 6 10.57 22.33 5.45
C ALA A 6 10.80 22.63 6.94
N GLY A 7 10.96 21.57 7.76
CA GLY A 7 11.15 21.66 9.19
C GLY A 7 12.60 21.89 9.60
N ALA A 8 12.80 22.29 10.86
CA ALA A 8 14.14 22.40 11.46
C ALA A 8 14.64 21.08 12.09
N THR A 9 13.84 20.01 12.01
CA THR A 9 14.18 18.71 12.60
C THR A 9 15.34 18.04 11.90
N TYR A 10 15.38 18.12 10.56
CA TYR A 10 16.39 17.48 9.74
C TYR A 10 17.09 18.51 8.87
N ASP A 11 18.42 18.48 8.85
CA ASP A 11 19.22 19.23 7.88
C ASP A 11 19.28 18.44 6.57
N CYS A 12 18.19 18.50 5.80
CA CYS A 12 18.03 17.74 4.57
C CYS A 12 17.39 18.57 3.45
N ASN A 13 17.68 18.17 2.20
CA ASN A 13 17.04 18.73 1.01
C ASN A 13 16.08 17.70 0.41
N PHE A 14 14.93 18.15 -0.07
CA PHE A 14 14.00 17.32 -0.83
C PHE A 14 14.15 17.60 -2.33
N LEU A 15 14.49 16.58 -3.12
CA LEU A 15 14.73 16.71 -4.55
C LEU A 15 13.59 16.09 -5.35
N CYS A 16 13.03 16.83 -6.31
CA CYS A 16 12.06 16.33 -7.28
C CYS A 16 12.73 16.24 -8.65
N VAL A 17 13.08 15.02 -9.10
CA VAL A 17 13.86 14.83 -10.33
C VAL A 17 12.99 14.27 -11.46
N CYS A 18 12.86 15.02 -12.54
CA CYS A 18 12.20 14.55 -13.77
C CYS A 18 13.16 13.68 -14.59
N VAL A 19 12.73 12.47 -14.91
CA VAL A 19 13.57 11.43 -15.52
C VAL A 19 13.12 11.03 -16.93
N LEU A 20 12.50 11.96 -17.68
CA LEU A 20 12.17 11.75 -19.09
C LEU A 20 13.43 11.61 -19.98
N GLY A 21 14.58 12.15 -19.53
CA GLY A 21 15.86 11.96 -20.22
C GLY A 21 15.96 12.70 -21.57
N ASP A 22 15.12 13.69 -21.82
CA ASP A 22 15.14 14.49 -23.06
C ASP A 22 14.89 15.99 -22.80
N ARG A 23 14.81 16.79 -23.87
CA ARG A 23 14.61 18.24 -23.78
C ARG A 23 13.26 18.65 -23.17
N THR A 24 12.27 17.76 -23.16
CA THR A 24 10.94 18.03 -22.58
C THR A 24 10.96 17.93 -21.05
N ALA A 25 11.93 17.21 -20.48
CA ALA A 25 12.11 17.04 -19.03
C ALA A 25 12.19 18.39 -18.28
N TYR A 26 12.79 19.41 -18.89
CA TYR A 26 12.93 20.73 -18.27
C TYR A 26 11.58 21.43 -18.03
N GLY A 27 10.64 21.31 -18.98
CA GLY A 27 9.31 21.91 -18.85
C GLY A 27 8.52 21.24 -17.73
N LEU A 28 8.51 19.90 -17.72
CA LEU A 28 7.80 19.11 -16.70
C LEU A 28 8.39 19.32 -15.30
N CYS A 29 9.72 19.35 -15.18
CA CYS A 29 10.44 19.61 -13.94
C CYS A 29 10.02 20.95 -13.28
N LYS A 30 9.79 22.00 -14.06
CA LYS A 30 9.36 23.31 -13.52
C LYS A 30 7.98 23.26 -12.87
N GLU A 31 7.06 22.52 -13.46
CA GLU A 31 5.68 22.46 -13.00
C GLU A 31 5.48 21.47 -11.86
N MET A 32 6.39 20.50 -11.69
CA MET A 32 6.25 19.39 -10.74
C MET A 32 5.99 19.84 -9.30
N SER A 33 6.85 20.71 -8.73
CA SER A 33 6.65 21.21 -7.37
C SER A 33 5.39 22.07 -7.23
N HIS A 34 5.03 22.82 -8.25
CA HIS A 34 3.86 23.67 -8.26
C HIS A 34 2.57 22.83 -8.23
N GLN A 35 2.48 21.82 -9.10
CA GLN A 35 1.34 20.90 -9.15
C GLN A 35 1.22 20.08 -7.86
N MET A 36 2.35 19.65 -7.28
CA MET A 36 2.39 18.91 -6.02
C MET A 36 2.31 19.81 -4.77
N LYS A 37 2.22 21.14 -4.95
CA LYS A 37 2.17 22.14 -3.87
C LYS A 37 3.34 22.02 -2.88
N LEU A 38 4.52 21.67 -3.37
CA LEU A 38 5.74 21.54 -2.58
C LEU A 38 6.45 22.90 -2.51
N THR A 39 6.68 23.38 -1.29
CA THR A 39 7.27 24.70 -1.03
C THR A 39 8.75 24.68 -0.67
N HIS A 40 9.26 23.52 -0.25
CA HIS A 40 10.63 23.29 0.17
C HIS A 40 11.17 22.07 -0.58
N CYS A 41 11.43 22.25 -1.86
CA CYS A 41 12.02 21.25 -2.72
C CYS A 41 12.89 21.91 -3.78
N VAL A 42 13.85 21.15 -4.30
CA VAL A 42 14.66 21.54 -5.45
C VAL A 42 14.25 20.65 -6.61
N ASN A 43 13.82 21.27 -7.71
CA ASN A 43 13.47 20.52 -8.91
C ASN A 43 14.74 20.29 -9.74
N GLY A 44 14.93 19.05 -10.17
CA GLY A 44 16.01 18.63 -11.06
C GLY A 44 15.44 17.88 -12.27
N PHE A 45 16.28 17.68 -13.28
CA PHE A 45 15.90 16.87 -14.44
C PHE A 45 17.13 16.17 -15.01
N VAL A 46 16.90 15.02 -15.64
CA VAL A 46 17.90 14.28 -16.39
C VAL A 46 17.92 14.83 -17.82
N ALA A 47 19.06 15.40 -18.23
CA ALA A 47 19.18 16.13 -19.50
C ALA A 47 19.29 15.22 -20.74
N SER A 48 19.87 14.03 -20.56
CA SER A 48 19.99 13.03 -21.62
C SER A 48 19.89 11.60 -21.08
N PRO A 49 19.57 10.60 -21.92
CA PRO A 49 19.43 9.23 -21.47
C PRO A 49 20.71 8.64 -20.87
N SER A 50 21.88 9.18 -21.24
CA SER A 50 23.18 8.81 -20.66
C SER A 50 23.32 9.14 -19.18
N ASP A 51 22.53 10.11 -18.70
CA ASP A 51 22.60 10.65 -17.35
C ASP A 51 21.52 10.02 -16.45
N MET A 52 20.75 9.08 -17.00
CA MET A 52 19.73 8.35 -16.25
C MET A 52 20.39 7.57 -15.12
N PRO A 53 19.82 7.63 -13.90
CA PRO A 53 20.34 6.83 -12.80
C PRO A 53 20.22 5.34 -13.16
N THR A 54 21.25 4.57 -12.80
CA THR A 54 21.28 3.11 -13.01
C THR A 54 20.55 2.35 -11.90
N TYR A 55 20.21 3.05 -10.82
CA TYR A 55 19.41 2.58 -9.69
C TYR A 55 18.04 3.26 -9.72
N GLY A 56 17.01 2.56 -9.22
CA GLY A 56 15.58 2.72 -9.51
C GLY A 56 15.00 4.14 -9.68
N GLN A 57 13.96 4.25 -10.51
CA GLN A 57 13.06 5.42 -10.52
C GLN A 57 11.91 5.13 -9.56
N LEU A 58 11.84 5.90 -8.49
CA LEU A 58 10.74 5.79 -7.56
C LEU A 58 9.69 6.82 -7.98
N GLY A 59 8.67 6.34 -8.69
CA GLY A 59 7.39 7.04 -8.76
C GLY A 59 6.69 6.93 -7.41
N CYS A 60 5.52 6.31 -7.37
CA CYS A 60 4.82 6.00 -6.11
C CYS A 60 5.52 4.91 -5.25
N GLN A 61 6.74 4.49 -5.62
CA GLN A 61 7.48 3.38 -5.03
C GLN A 61 8.42 3.77 -3.87
N GLY A 62 8.34 5.00 -3.36
CA GLY A 62 9.11 5.44 -2.19
C GLY A 62 10.11 6.55 -2.50
N PHE A 63 11.16 6.65 -1.69
CA PHE A 63 12.19 7.69 -1.78
C PHE A 63 13.59 7.10 -1.90
N ILE A 64 14.43 7.77 -2.69
CA ILE A 64 15.88 7.53 -2.71
C ILE A 64 16.47 8.42 -1.63
N VAL A 65 17.26 7.84 -0.73
CA VAL A 65 17.92 8.58 0.35
C VAL A 65 19.41 8.63 0.07
N LEU A 66 19.97 9.85 0.06
CA LEU A 66 21.39 10.12 -0.10
C LEU A 66 21.95 10.68 1.22
N ASP A 67 23.21 10.40 1.52
CA ASP A 67 23.93 11.07 2.60
C ASP A 67 24.46 12.46 2.18
N LYS A 68 25.13 13.16 3.10
CA LYS A 68 25.72 14.49 2.87
C LYS A 68 26.90 14.47 1.88
N GLU A 69 27.48 13.30 1.62
CA GLU A 69 28.49 13.08 0.58
C GLU A 69 27.86 12.64 -0.76
N HIS A 70 26.53 12.68 -0.87
CA HIS A 70 25.73 12.26 -2.02
C HIS A 70 25.87 10.77 -2.37
N ARG A 71 26.22 9.92 -1.40
CA ARG A 71 26.21 8.47 -1.57
C ARG A 71 24.82 7.93 -1.31
N VAL A 72 24.41 6.94 -2.09
CA VAL A 72 23.11 6.27 -1.92
C VAL A 72 23.12 5.44 -0.64
N VAL A 73 22.21 5.78 0.26
CA VAL A 73 21.97 5.09 1.54
C VAL A 73 20.82 4.10 1.39
N CYS A 74 19.78 4.50 0.66
CA CYS A 74 18.64 3.66 0.35
C CYS A 74 18.18 3.93 -1.09
N GLU A 75 18.16 2.88 -1.92
CA GLU A 75 17.73 2.94 -3.31
C GLU A 75 16.21 3.03 -3.46
N GLY A 76 15.46 2.66 -2.42
CA GLY A 76 14.01 2.77 -2.35
C GLY A 76 13.48 2.48 -0.97
N THR A 77 12.95 3.50 -0.31
CA THR A 77 12.18 3.29 0.92
C THR A 77 10.86 2.61 0.62
N THR A 78 10.17 2.13 1.66
CA THR A 78 8.87 1.48 1.51
C THR A 78 7.89 2.36 0.71
N PRO A 79 7.19 1.81 -0.29
CA PRO A 79 6.16 2.53 -1.02
C PRO A 79 4.99 2.98 -0.13
N PHE A 80 4.53 4.23 -0.31
CA PHE A 80 3.39 4.76 0.44
C PHE A 80 2.11 3.93 0.23
N MET A 81 1.89 3.38 -0.96
CA MET A 81 0.70 2.59 -1.25
C MET A 81 0.68 1.25 -0.49
N GLN A 82 1.84 0.71 -0.13
CA GLN A 82 1.95 -0.53 0.62
C GLN A 82 1.82 -0.31 2.13
N ALA A 83 2.48 0.73 2.65
CA ALA A 83 2.67 0.91 4.10
C ALA A 83 2.05 2.19 4.68
N ARG A 84 1.40 3.01 3.86
CA ARG A 84 0.75 4.26 4.26
C ARG A 84 1.72 5.16 5.03
N SER A 85 1.31 5.66 6.19
CA SER A 85 2.13 6.51 7.04
C SER A 85 3.43 5.86 7.52
N LEU A 86 3.53 4.53 7.54
CA LEU A 86 4.78 3.84 7.88
C LEU A 86 5.87 4.05 6.81
N ALA A 87 5.49 4.29 5.56
CA ALA A 87 6.44 4.63 4.50
C ALA A 87 7.23 5.91 4.81
N PHE A 88 6.56 6.90 5.43
CA PHE A 88 7.22 8.13 5.87
C PHE A 88 8.11 7.88 7.10
N GLN A 89 7.71 6.99 7.99
CA GLN A 89 8.53 6.61 9.15
C GLN A 89 9.82 5.89 8.76
N HIS A 90 9.81 5.11 7.66
CA HIS A 90 11.03 4.56 7.09
C HIS A 90 12.03 5.68 6.77
N VAL A 91 11.60 6.71 6.04
CA VAL A 91 12.48 7.85 5.70
C VAL A 91 12.97 8.55 6.96
N GLU A 92 12.11 8.73 7.96
CA GLU A 92 12.46 9.35 9.24
C GLU A 92 13.55 8.57 9.98
N ASP A 93 13.47 7.23 10.04
CA ASP A 93 14.50 6.40 10.66
C ASP A 93 15.88 6.58 10.00
N LEU A 94 15.89 6.69 8.66
CA LEU A 94 17.12 6.93 7.91
C LEU A 94 17.65 8.35 8.14
N LEU A 95 16.77 9.36 8.14
CA LEU A 95 17.16 10.75 8.39
C LEU A 95 17.65 10.95 9.83
N ASP A 96 17.02 10.31 10.81
CA ASP A 96 17.45 10.32 12.21
C ASP A 96 18.87 9.77 12.33
N ALA A 97 19.17 8.64 11.68
CA ALA A 97 20.51 8.08 11.69
C ALA A 97 21.54 9.02 11.01
N LEU A 98 21.22 9.52 9.81
CA LEU A 98 22.13 10.34 9.02
C LEU A 98 22.40 11.71 9.65
N CYS A 99 21.36 12.43 10.07
CA CYS A 99 21.49 13.77 10.66
C CYS A 99 22.18 13.73 12.04
N ASN A 100 22.01 12.65 12.80
CA ASN A 100 22.69 12.47 14.09
C ASN A 100 24.06 11.79 13.99
N ASN A 101 24.54 11.46 12.77
CA ASN A 101 25.75 10.67 12.53
C ASN A 101 25.77 9.35 13.30
N ALA A 102 24.61 8.71 13.46
CA ALA A 102 24.47 7.40 14.07
C ALA A 102 24.61 6.29 12.99
N PRO A 103 24.88 5.04 13.38
CA PRO A 103 24.81 3.90 12.46
C PRO A 103 23.44 3.79 11.83
N LEU A 104 23.40 3.43 10.54
CA LEU A 104 22.14 3.15 9.86
C LEU A 104 21.44 1.96 10.53
N PRO A 105 20.12 2.02 10.72
CA PRO A 105 19.37 0.90 11.27
C PRO A 105 19.40 -0.29 10.30
N ASP A 106 19.59 -1.50 10.84
CA ASP A 106 19.49 -2.73 10.04
C ASP A 106 18.08 -2.98 9.51
N ILE A 107 17.08 -2.42 10.19
CA ILE A 107 15.66 -2.51 9.86
C ILE A 107 14.95 -1.22 10.27
N CYS A 108 14.16 -0.66 9.37
CA CYS A 108 13.37 0.55 9.56
C CYS A 108 11.90 0.21 9.77
N ARG A 109 11.17 1.14 10.37
CA ARG A 109 9.71 1.13 10.37
C ARG A 109 9.19 1.18 8.94
N GLY A 110 8.13 0.43 8.69
CA GLY A 110 7.53 0.27 7.37
C GLY A 110 8.24 -0.74 6.47
N GLU A 111 9.43 -1.24 6.79
CA GLU A 111 10.06 -2.28 5.96
C GLU A 111 9.33 -3.62 6.07
N MET A 112 9.25 -4.31 4.93
CA MET A 112 8.80 -5.69 4.86
C MET A 112 9.90 -6.60 5.39
N ALA A 113 9.49 -7.56 6.21
CA ALA A 113 10.43 -8.42 6.91
C ALA A 113 9.86 -9.81 7.12
N GLU A 114 10.76 -10.73 7.42
CA GLU A 114 10.46 -12.13 7.70
C GLU A 114 11.06 -12.52 9.04
N ILE A 115 10.36 -13.39 9.76
CA ILE A 115 10.87 -13.99 10.99
C ILE A 115 11.93 -15.04 10.61
N ALA A 116 13.18 -14.79 10.97
CA ALA A 116 14.34 -15.61 10.63
C ALA A 116 14.55 -16.82 11.57
N SER A 117 13.93 -16.82 12.76
CA SER A 117 14.10 -17.90 13.75
C SER A 117 12.89 -18.06 14.68
N GLY A 118 12.78 -19.23 15.32
CA GLY A 118 11.72 -19.56 16.27
C GLY A 118 10.51 -20.24 15.64
N ASP A 119 9.42 -20.35 16.40
CA ASP A 119 8.22 -21.13 16.01
C ASP A 119 7.46 -20.53 14.81
N LEU A 120 7.71 -19.25 14.51
CA LEU A 120 7.08 -18.52 13.42
C LEU A 120 8.07 -18.23 12.27
N GLN A 121 9.16 -18.99 12.18
CA GLN A 121 10.15 -18.83 11.12
C GLN A 121 9.50 -18.89 9.73
N GLY A 122 9.84 -17.93 8.87
CA GLY A 122 9.28 -17.78 7.52
C GLY A 122 7.99 -16.95 7.46
N ALA A 123 7.39 -16.57 8.59
CA ALA A 123 6.23 -15.70 8.58
C ALA A 123 6.62 -14.28 8.14
N ARG A 124 5.81 -13.69 7.25
CA ARG A 124 6.09 -12.39 6.63
C ARG A 124 5.19 -11.30 7.21
N GLY A 125 5.73 -10.08 7.21
CA GLY A 125 5.06 -8.96 7.84
C GLY A 125 5.75 -7.64 7.59
N ILE A 126 5.25 -6.62 8.29
CA ILE A 126 5.77 -5.26 8.25
C ILE A 126 6.23 -4.84 9.65
N CYS A 127 7.37 -4.15 9.70
CA CYS A 127 7.89 -3.59 10.94
C CYS A 127 7.11 -2.32 11.29
N MET A 128 6.28 -2.36 12.33
CA MET A 128 5.46 -1.22 12.71
C MET A 128 6.18 -0.27 13.67
N GLN A 129 6.98 -0.81 14.59
CA GLN A 129 7.86 -0.06 15.48
C GLN A 129 9.17 -0.81 15.67
N VAL A 130 10.26 -0.07 15.82
CA VAL A 130 11.60 -0.60 16.07
C VAL A 130 12.16 0.12 17.30
N ASN A 131 12.48 -0.64 18.33
CA ASN A 131 13.19 -0.22 19.52
C ASN A 131 14.62 -0.81 19.50
N GLU A 132 15.44 -0.51 20.51
CA GLU A 132 16.85 -0.96 20.54
C GLU A 132 17.01 -2.47 20.34
N ASP A 133 16.21 -3.29 21.03
CA ASP A 133 16.27 -4.75 21.02
C ASP A 133 15.01 -5.43 20.46
N LYS A 134 13.94 -4.68 20.18
CA LYS A 134 12.61 -5.24 19.85
C LYS A 134 11.97 -4.61 18.63
N VAL A 135 11.17 -5.41 17.93
CA VAL A 135 10.38 -5.00 16.77
C VAL A 135 8.92 -5.38 17.00
N ASP A 136 8.02 -4.42 16.86
CA ASP A 136 6.59 -4.71 16.75
C ASP A 136 6.27 -5.10 15.31
N PHE A 137 5.98 -6.38 15.12
CA PHE A 137 5.78 -7.02 13.83
C PHE A 137 4.29 -7.19 13.54
N GLY A 138 3.83 -6.69 12.40
CA GLY A 138 2.47 -6.88 11.90
C GLY A 138 2.45 -7.96 10.82
N PHE A 139 1.72 -9.05 11.04
CA PHE A 139 1.65 -10.17 10.08
C PHE A 139 0.77 -9.82 8.89
N LEU A 140 1.27 -10.09 7.68
CA LEU A 140 0.58 -9.78 6.43
C LEU A 140 -0.10 -10.99 5.80
N ASP A 141 0.30 -12.20 6.19
CA ASP A 141 -0.20 -13.46 5.67
C ASP A 141 -0.37 -14.53 6.78
N GLY A 142 -0.92 -15.68 6.37
CA GLY A 142 -1.10 -16.84 7.24
C GLY A 142 -2.16 -16.69 8.33
N ALA A 143 -2.16 -17.63 9.28
CA ALA A 143 -3.14 -17.71 10.37
C ALA A 143 -3.08 -16.52 11.36
N LEU A 144 -1.99 -15.75 11.31
CA LEU A 144 -1.78 -14.58 12.16
C LEU A 144 -2.01 -13.26 11.42
N GLN A 145 -2.44 -13.27 10.16
CA GLN A 145 -2.69 -12.07 9.38
C GLN A 145 -3.51 -11.02 10.16
N GLY A 146 -3.04 -9.77 10.13
CA GLY A 146 -3.66 -8.64 10.84
C GLY A 146 -3.37 -8.60 12.34
N ARG A 147 -2.72 -9.63 12.91
CA ARG A 147 -2.25 -9.60 14.30
C ARG A 147 -0.89 -8.91 14.40
N ARG A 148 -0.58 -8.53 15.63
CA ARG A 148 0.65 -7.82 16.00
C ARG A 148 1.37 -8.60 17.09
N MET A 149 2.69 -8.66 17.00
CA MET A 149 3.53 -9.32 18.00
C MET A 149 4.84 -8.57 18.17
N THR A 150 5.27 -8.39 19.41
CA THR A 150 6.60 -7.88 19.71
C THR A 150 7.60 -9.03 19.68
N LEU A 151 8.62 -8.89 18.86
CA LEU A 151 9.69 -9.87 18.65
C LEU A 151 11.04 -9.26 19.01
N GLU A 152 12.01 -10.11 19.35
CA GLU A 152 13.40 -9.67 19.44
C GLU A 152 13.91 -9.29 18.04
N LYS A 153 14.62 -8.17 17.93
CA LYS A 153 15.12 -7.65 16.64
C LYS A 153 15.99 -8.67 15.91
N SER A 154 16.76 -9.47 16.63
CA SER A 154 17.59 -10.54 16.06
C SER A 154 16.79 -11.69 15.43
N MET A 155 15.49 -11.78 15.70
CA MET A 155 14.60 -12.78 15.10
C MET A 155 13.99 -12.31 13.78
N VAL A 156 14.19 -11.06 13.38
CA VAL A 156 13.59 -10.48 12.19
C VAL A 156 14.69 -10.12 11.19
N ARG A 157 14.51 -10.50 9.92
CA ARG A 157 15.37 -10.06 8.82
C ARG A 157 14.57 -9.24 7.82
N ARG A 158 15.18 -8.20 7.28
CA ARG A 158 14.65 -7.47 6.12
C ARG A 158 14.59 -8.39 4.90
N LEU A 159 13.51 -8.29 4.12
CA LEU A 159 13.40 -8.95 2.82
C LEU A 159 14.07 -8.09 1.75
N SER A 160 14.74 -8.71 0.79
CA SER A 160 15.19 -7.99 -0.40
C SER A 160 13.99 -7.72 -1.33
N PRO A 161 14.06 -6.69 -2.20
CA PRO A 161 12.97 -6.37 -3.13
C PRO A 161 12.51 -7.57 -3.98
N ASP A 162 13.45 -8.43 -4.40
CA ASP A 162 13.13 -9.64 -5.17
C ASP A 162 12.37 -10.71 -4.33
N GLU A 163 12.55 -10.72 -3.00
CA GLU A 163 11.83 -11.59 -2.08
C GLU A 163 10.44 -11.03 -1.71
N GLU A 164 10.22 -9.72 -1.86
CA GLU A 164 8.94 -9.08 -1.56
C GLU A 164 7.82 -9.57 -2.49
N ASP A 165 8.10 -9.69 -3.79
CA ASP A 165 7.15 -10.13 -4.81
C ASP A 165 6.96 -11.65 -4.87
N GLY A 166 7.87 -12.40 -4.24
CA GLY A 166 7.84 -13.86 -4.16
C GLY A 166 6.80 -14.34 -3.15
N ALA A 167 5.51 -14.12 -3.41
CA ALA A 167 4.47 -14.92 -2.77
C ALA A 167 4.65 -16.37 -3.25
N THR A 168 5.41 -17.17 -2.51
CA THR A 168 5.50 -18.59 -2.78
C THR A 168 4.12 -19.19 -2.55
N ASP A 169 3.52 -19.69 -3.63
CA ASP A 169 2.41 -20.63 -3.62
C ASP A 169 2.82 -21.87 -2.82
N VAL A 170 2.79 -21.80 -1.48
CA VAL A 170 2.79 -23.00 -0.66
C VAL A 170 1.37 -23.56 -0.75
N ALA A 171 1.12 -24.24 -1.87
CA ALA A 171 0.09 -25.25 -1.98
C ALA A 171 0.39 -26.35 -0.94
N GLY A 172 0.02 -26.07 0.31
CA GLY A 172 -0.01 -27.00 1.42
C GLY A 172 -1.12 -28.01 1.18
N ASN A 173 -0.79 -29.00 0.36
CA ASN A 173 -1.58 -30.17 0.06
C ASN A 173 -1.74 -31.00 1.36
N CYS A 174 -2.80 -30.74 2.12
CA CYS A 174 -3.23 -31.58 3.24
C CYS A 174 -4.56 -32.28 2.90
N ALA A 175 -4.57 -32.97 1.77
CA ALA A 175 -5.52 -34.03 1.50
C ALA A 175 -4.87 -35.36 1.92
N ASP A 176 -5.04 -35.75 3.18
CA ASP A 176 -5.42 -37.12 3.56
C ASP A 176 -5.35 -37.33 5.07
N GLY A 177 -6.46 -37.84 5.64
CA GLY A 177 -6.38 -38.74 6.79
C GLY A 177 -6.54 -38.17 8.20
N CYS A 178 -7.73 -37.66 8.55
CA CYS A 178 -8.21 -37.77 9.94
C CYS A 178 -9.69 -38.19 9.95
N LYS A 179 -9.92 -39.48 9.67
CA LYS A 179 -11.07 -40.21 10.22
C LYS A 179 -10.65 -40.71 11.60
N ASP A 180 -11.27 -40.19 12.65
CA ASP A 180 -11.97 -40.98 13.67
C ASP A 180 -12.23 -40.16 14.94
N THR A 181 -13.52 -40.07 15.27
CA THR A 181 -14.11 -40.07 16.62
C THR A 181 -13.62 -39.07 17.66
N CYS A 182 -14.42 -38.02 17.90
CA CYS A 182 -14.65 -37.46 19.24
C CYS A 182 -16.12 -37.02 19.37
N ALA A 183 -16.96 -37.96 19.80
CA ALA A 183 -18.31 -37.71 20.24
C ALA A 183 -18.30 -37.42 21.76
N GLY A 184 -18.96 -36.32 22.16
CA GLY A 184 -19.51 -36.12 23.51
C GLY A 184 -18.53 -35.82 24.65
N GLY A 185 -18.71 -34.68 25.32
CA GLY A 185 -18.00 -34.41 26.57
C GLY A 185 -18.21 -33.02 27.13
N SER A 186 -19.23 -32.87 27.97
CA SER A 186 -19.45 -31.73 28.88
C SER A 186 -18.25 -31.47 29.79
N CYS A 187 -17.87 -30.21 29.97
CA CYS A 187 -17.16 -29.77 31.17
C CYS A 187 -17.59 -28.33 31.56
N ALA A 188 -18.57 -28.29 32.46
CA ALA A 188 -18.91 -27.14 33.28
C ALA A 188 -18.08 -27.15 34.57
N SER A 189 -17.41 -26.04 34.88
CA SER A 189 -16.99 -25.58 36.22
C SER A 189 -16.02 -24.40 36.00
N GLY A 190 -16.23 -23.17 36.44
CA GLY A 190 -16.88 -22.73 37.67
C GLY A 190 -15.82 -22.12 38.58
N LEU A 191 -15.33 -20.91 38.28
CA LEU A 191 -14.57 -20.07 39.22
C LEU A 191 -14.81 -18.57 38.95
N LYS A 192 -15.47 -17.92 39.91
CA LYS A 192 -15.46 -16.48 40.25
C LYS A 192 -15.74 -16.42 41.78
N PRO A 193 -15.48 -15.32 42.54
CA PRO A 193 -15.01 -13.98 42.12
C PRO A 193 -13.96 -13.33 43.08
N THR A 194 -13.65 -12.04 42.82
CA THR A 194 -13.23 -10.91 43.69
C THR A 194 -11.94 -10.23 43.16
N GLY A 195 -11.81 -8.91 42.99
CA GLY A 195 -12.70 -7.73 43.07
C GLY A 195 -12.15 -6.66 42.10
N CYS A 196 -12.98 -5.93 41.35
CA CYS A 196 -13.82 -4.77 41.70
C CYS A 196 -13.06 -3.42 41.60
N GLY A 197 -13.50 -2.58 40.66
CA GLY A 197 -13.05 -1.20 40.47
C GLY A 197 -13.59 -0.57 39.17
N CYS A 198 -14.83 -0.87 38.78
CA CYS A 198 -15.50 -0.21 37.66
C CYS A 198 -16.55 0.79 38.15
N ASP A 199 -16.39 2.02 37.70
CA ASP A 199 -17.36 3.12 37.79
C ASP A 199 -18.55 2.82 36.86
N PRO A 200 -19.83 2.94 37.31
CA PRO A 200 -20.96 2.47 36.53
C PRO A 200 -21.60 3.63 35.77
N SER A 201 -21.14 3.87 34.54
CA SER A 201 -22.01 4.45 33.52
C SER A 201 -21.66 3.90 32.15
N THR A 202 -22.56 3.05 31.64
CA THR A 202 -22.62 2.46 30.28
C THR A 202 -21.76 1.22 30.04
N CYS A 203 -22.10 0.15 30.76
CA CYS A 203 -21.84 -1.22 30.30
C CYS A 203 -22.85 -1.61 29.21
N ASP A 204 -22.37 -1.89 28.00
CA ASP A 204 -22.99 -2.89 27.13
C ASP A 204 -21.91 -3.50 26.21
N ALA A 205 -21.20 -4.47 26.76
CA ALA A 205 -20.32 -5.38 26.01
C ALA A 205 -21.14 -6.62 25.61
N THR A 206 -22.18 -6.37 24.83
CA THR A 206 -22.75 -7.35 23.91
C THR A 206 -21.92 -7.32 22.63
N ASP A 207 -21.79 -8.46 21.94
CA ASP A 207 -21.31 -8.55 20.56
C ASP A 207 -22.03 -7.51 19.70
N LYS A 208 -21.49 -6.29 19.61
CA LYS A 208 -22.02 -5.30 18.68
C LYS A 208 -21.65 -5.84 17.30
N PRO A 209 -22.63 -6.12 16.43
CA PRO A 209 -22.32 -6.44 15.04
C PRO A 209 -21.39 -5.33 14.52
N GLU A 210 -20.30 -5.71 13.84
CA GLU A 210 -19.37 -4.75 13.25
C GLU A 210 -20.20 -3.64 12.60
N CYS A 211 -20.06 -2.41 13.14
CA CYS A 211 -20.92 -1.30 12.78
C CYS A 211 -20.92 -1.12 11.27
N GLU A 212 -22.10 -0.86 10.70
CA GLU A 212 -22.27 -0.62 9.27
C GLU A 212 -21.25 0.40 8.74
N VAL A 213 -20.88 0.26 7.46
CA VAL A 213 -20.03 1.27 6.82
C VAL A 213 -20.84 2.56 6.73
N ASP A 214 -20.34 3.63 7.35
CA ASP A 214 -20.99 4.93 7.37
C ASP A 214 -21.28 5.43 5.93
N ALA A 215 -22.55 5.72 5.64
CA ALA A 215 -22.97 6.13 4.29
C ALA A 215 -22.35 7.47 3.85
N GLY A 216 -22.09 8.39 4.79
CA GLY A 216 -21.37 9.63 4.55
C GLY A 216 -19.93 9.37 4.12
N PHE A 217 -19.25 8.45 4.80
CA PHE A 217 -17.92 7.97 4.40
C PHE A 217 -17.94 7.35 2.99
N VAL A 218 -18.89 6.46 2.70
CA VAL A 218 -19.01 5.82 1.37
C VAL A 218 -19.18 6.88 0.28
N ASN A 219 -20.10 7.83 0.47
CA ASN A 219 -20.35 8.89 -0.51
C ASN A 219 -19.14 9.80 -0.70
N GLN A 220 -18.45 10.16 0.38
CA GLN A 220 -17.25 10.98 0.31
C GLN A 220 -16.10 10.28 -0.42
N VAL A 221 -15.93 8.98 -0.18
CA VAL A 221 -14.81 8.21 -0.74
C VAL A 221 -15.03 7.87 -2.21
N LEU A 222 -16.29 7.65 -2.61
CA LEU A 222 -16.68 7.32 -3.97
C LEU A 222 -17.15 8.52 -4.81
N ASP A 223 -16.86 9.74 -4.33
CA ASP A 223 -16.95 10.96 -5.13
C ASP A 223 -15.66 11.10 -5.94
N VAL A 224 -15.60 10.33 -7.04
CA VAL A 224 -14.41 10.21 -7.90
C VAL A 224 -14.34 11.40 -8.85
N ALA A 225 -13.15 12.01 -8.95
CA ALA A 225 -12.92 13.09 -9.90
C ALA A 225 -12.92 12.57 -11.35
N SER A 226 -13.42 13.39 -12.27
CA SER A 226 -13.36 13.06 -13.70
C SER A 226 -11.93 13.07 -14.22
N VAL A 227 -11.57 12.05 -15.00
CA VAL A 227 -10.30 11.94 -15.73
C VAL A 227 -10.39 12.52 -17.14
N LYS A 228 -11.49 13.21 -17.47
CA LYS A 228 -11.75 13.87 -18.76
C LYS A 228 -11.82 12.93 -19.96
N VAL A 229 -11.95 11.63 -19.73
CA VAL A 229 -12.19 10.60 -20.76
C VAL A 229 -13.57 10.02 -20.46
N PRO A 230 -14.61 10.31 -21.27
CA PRO A 230 -15.99 9.95 -20.96
C PRO A 230 -16.23 8.46 -20.66
N SER A 231 -15.60 7.57 -21.42
CA SER A 231 -15.69 6.12 -21.18
C SER A 231 -15.08 5.71 -19.85
N MET A 232 -13.93 6.28 -19.45
CA MET A 232 -13.32 6.03 -18.14
C MET A 232 -14.15 6.60 -16.98
N ASP A 233 -14.73 7.79 -17.15
CA ASP A 233 -15.63 8.36 -16.15
C ASP A 233 -16.88 7.50 -15.95
N ALA A 234 -17.38 6.87 -17.03
CA ALA A 234 -18.47 5.91 -16.93
C ALA A 234 -18.05 4.64 -16.18
N ASP A 235 -16.87 4.08 -16.47
CA ASP A 235 -16.32 2.93 -15.76
C ASP A 235 -16.12 3.22 -14.26
N HIS A 236 -15.64 4.41 -13.90
CA HIS A 236 -15.52 4.85 -12.51
C HIS A 236 -16.87 4.92 -11.80
N ALA A 237 -17.90 5.41 -12.49
CA ALA A 237 -19.25 5.46 -11.95
C ALA A 237 -19.81 4.05 -11.70
N ASP A 238 -19.57 3.12 -12.62
CA ASP A 238 -20.00 1.73 -12.49
C ASP A 238 -19.28 1.02 -11.34
N CYS A 239 -17.95 1.19 -11.22
CA CYS A 239 -17.17 0.68 -10.09
C CYS A 239 -17.66 1.26 -8.76
N ALA A 240 -17.91 2.58 -8.70
CA ALA A 240 -18.47 3.22 -7.52
C ALA A 240 -19.84 2.65 -7.13
N ASN A 241 -20.71 2.35 -8.10
CA ASN A 241 -22.02 1.74 -7.84
C ASN A 241 -21.91 0.30 -7.30
N ALA A 242 -20.99 -0.50 -7.83
CA ALA A 242 -20.70 -1.83 -7.30
C ALA A 242 -20.15 -1.74 -5.87
N LEU A 243 -19.23 -0.81 -5.60
CA LEU A 243 -18.65 -0.59 -4.26
C LEU A 243 -19.68 -0.09 -3.24
N ARG A 244 -20.62 0.78 -3.63
CA ARG A 244 -21.77 1.15 -2.79
C ARG A 244 -22.63 -0.07 -2.46
N SER A 245 -22.88 -0.93 -3.44
CA SER A 245 -23.65 -2.16 -3.25
C SER A 245 -22.94 -3.12 -2.28
N LEU A 246 -21.61 -3.25 -2.38
CA LEU A 246 -20.79 -4.00 -1.45
C LEU A 246 -20.85 -3.43 -0.02
N ALA A 247 -20.75 -2.11 0.15
CA ALA A 247 -20.84 -1.47 1.47
C ALA A 247 -22.18 -1.72 2.17
N ASN A 248 -23.26 -1.76 1.40
CA ASN A 248 -24.61 -2.02 1.92
C ASN A 248 -24.87 -3.50 2.19
N LYS A 249 -24.51 -4.39 1.26
CA LYS A 249 -24.89 -5.82 1.32
C LYS A 249 -23.86 -6.69 2.04
N ARG A 250 -22.57 -6.36 1.91
CA ARG A 250 -21.42 -7.17 2.39
C ARG A 250 -21.56 -8.67 2.07
N SER A 251 -22.09 -8.97 0.89
CA SER A 251 -22.31 -10.34 0.42
C SER A 251 -21.21 -10.74 -0.56
N LYS A 252 -21.00 -12.06 -0.68
CA LYS A 252 -20.09 -12.62 -1.69
C LYS A 252 -20.48 -12.18 -3.11
N GLU A 253 -21.77 -12.23 -3.44
CA GLU A 253 -22.31 -11.74 -4.71
C GLU A 253 -21.94 -10.27 -4.98
N SER A 254 -22.13 -9.37 -3.99
CA SER A 254 -21.74 -7.97 -4.17
C SER A 254 -20.22 -7.76 -4.30
N LEU A 255 -19.40 -8.70 -3.80
CA LEU A 255 -17.95 -8.67 -3.96
C LEU A 255 -17.52 -9.23 -5.33
N GLU A 256 -18.25 -10.21 -5.87
CA GLU A 256 -18.09 -10.72 -7.24
C GLU A 256 -18.43 -9.63 -8.26
N ASP A 257 -19.51 -8.87 -8.03
CA ASP A 257 -19.87 -7.70 -8.84
C ASP A 257 -18.74 -6.65 -8.86
N VAL A 258 -18.16 -6.36 -7.69
CA VAL A 258 -17.00 -5.45 -7.59
C VAL A 258 -15.79 -5.97 -8.35
N LEU A 259 -15.48 -7.27 -8.22
CA LEU A 259 -14.37 -7.87 -8.97
C LEU A 259 -14.59 -7.75 -10.48
N GLN A 260 -15.81 -8.03 -10.95
CA GLN A 260 -16.16 -7.93 -12.36
C GLN A 260 -16.00 -6.49 -12.86
N CYS A 261 -16.58 -5.50 -12.17
CA CYS A 261 -16.47 -4.09 -12.54
C CYS A 261 -15.01 -3.62 -12.57
N LEU A 262 -14.24 -3.85 -11.50
CA LEU A 262 -12.83 -3.43 -11.44
C LEU A 262 -12.00 -4.10 -12.53
N SER A 263 -12.19 -5.41 -12.76
CA SER A 263 -11.43 -6.12 -13.79
C SER A 263 -11.72 -5.62 -15.20
N GLY A 264 -12.99 -5.27 -15.49
CA GLY A 264 -13.39 -4.70 -16.77
C GLY A 264 -12.80 -3.30 -16.98
N HIS A 265 -12.91 -2.45 -15.96
CA HIS A 265 -12.35 -1.11 -15.94
C HIS A 265 -10.82 -1.13 -16.16
N PHE A 266 -10.07 -1.91 -15.38
CA PHE A 266 -8.61 -1.99 -15.53
C PHE A 266 -8.17 -2.53 -16.89
N ALA A 267 -8.88 -3.53 -17.44
CA ALA A 267 -8.58 -4.05 -18.78
C ALA A 267 -8.82 -3.01 -19.88
N HIS A 268 -9.88 -2.21 -19.75
CA HIS A 268 -10.18 -1.13 -20.68
C HIS A 268 -9.13 -0.01 -20.60
N GLU A 269 -8.72 0.36 -19.39
CA GLU A 269 -7.68 1.35 -19.14
C GLU A 269 -6.31 0.93 -19.69
N GLU A 270 -5.89 -0.31 -19.42
CA GLU A 270 -4.64 -0.86 -19.95
C GLU A 270 -4.65 -0.88 -21.50
N GLN A 271 -5.81 -1.15 -22.10
CA GLN A 271 -5.99 -1.04 -23.55
C GLN A 271 -5.81 0.40 -24.05
N LEU A 272 -6.29 1.40 -23.33
CA LEU A 272 -6.03 2.81 -23.66
C LEU A 272 -4.53 3.13 -23.56
N PHE A 273 -3.83 2.61 -22.55
CA PHE A 273 -2.37 2.82 -22.45
C PHE A 273 -1.63 2.25 -23.64
N GLU A 274 -2.02 1.08 -24.12
CA GLU A 274 -1.47 0.48 -25.34
C GLU A 274 -1.80 1.29 -26.58
N GLN A 275 -3.06 1.69 -26.74
CA GLN A 275 -3.53 2.42 -27.90
C GLN A 275 -2.84 3.79 -28.05
N PHE A 276 -2.65 4.51 -26.95
CA PHE A 276 -2.13 5.86 -26.94
C PHE A 276 -0.65 5.96 -26.54
N GLY A 277 0.00 4.83 -26.23
CA GLY A 277 1.40 4.77 -25.86
C GLY A 277 1.72 5.44 -24.52
N PHE A 278 0.79 5.41 -23.57
CA PHE A 278 1.00 5.99 -22.25
C PHE A 278 2.07 5.22 -21.47
N GLY A 279 2.99 5.95 -20.82
CA GLY A 279 3.92 5.39 -19.84
C GLY A 279 4.96 4.42 -20.39
N VAL A 280 5.08 4.25 -21.71
CA VAL A 280 6.08 3.36 -22.33
C VAL A 280 7.48 3.96 -22.15
N HIS A 281 8.35 3.23 -21.46
CA HIS A 281 9.73 3.63 -21.21
C HIS A 281 10.71 2.53 -21.65
N VAL A 282 11.93 2.90 -22.05
CA VAL A 282 12.98 1.96 -22.54
C VAL A 282 13.40 0.95 -21.46
N ASN A 283 13.24 1.34 -20.20
CA ASN A 283 13.44 0.45 -19.05
C ASN A 283 12.07 0.19 -18.41
N GLU A 284 11.61 -1.06 -18.47
CA GLU A 284 10.31 -1.50 -17.93
C GLU A 284 10.18 -1.21 -16.43
N LYS A 285 11.28 -1.26 -15.66
CA LYS A 285 11.27 -0.95 -14.22
C LYS A 285 10.96 0.52 -13.93
N LEU A 286 10.99 1.37 -14.95
CA LEU A 286 10.75 2.82 -14.87
C LEU A 286 9.44 3.22 -15.57
N SER A 287 8.68 2.23 -16.04
CA SER A 287 7.45 2.45 -16.82
C SER A 287 6.29 2.83 -15.88
N ALA A 288 5.74 4.02 -16.08
CA ALA A 288 4.53 4.45 -15.37
C ALA A 288 3.36 3.49 -15.65
N LYS A 289 3.27 2.97 -16.88
CA LYS A 289 2.32 1.92 -17.26
C LYS A 289 2.50 0.66 -16.39
N LYS A 290 3.75 0.19 -16.23
CA LYS A 290 4.02 -1.03 -15.47
C LYS A 290 3.63 -0.89 -14.00
N SER A 291 4.02 0.22 -13.37
CA SER A 291 3.62 0.48 -11.97
C SER A 291 2.10 0.60 -11.79
N HIS A 292 1.40 1.07 -12.83
CA HIS A 292 -0.06 1.17 -12.84
C HIS A 292 -0.71 -0.23 -12.90
N GLU A 293 -0.28 -1.07 -13.84
CA GLU A 293 -0.74 -2.47 -13.96
C GLU A 293 -0.47 -3.31 -12.70
N ASP A 294 0.65 -3.04 -12.01
CA ASP A 294 0.98 -3.73 -10.78
C ASP A 294 0.03 -3.32 -9.63
N GLU A 295 -0.43 -2.07 -9.61
CA GLU A 295 -1.46 -1.61 -8.67
C GLU A 295 -2.84 -2.23 -8.99
N HIS A 296 -3.21 -2.36 -10.27
CA HIS A 296 -4.41 -3.10 -10.68
C HIS A 296 -4.38 -4.53 -10.15
N ARG A 297 -3.25 -5.22 -10.35
CA ARG A 297 -3.08 -6.60 -9.89
C ARG A 297 -3.20 -6.68 -8.38
N ARG A 298 -2.58 -5.77 -7.64
CA ARG A 298 -2.68 -5.69 -6.17
C ARG A 298 -4.14 -5.58 -5.70
N LEU A 299 -4.92 -4.68 -6.31
CA LEU A 299 -6.33 -4.47 -5.99
C LEU A 299 -7.19 -5.71 -6.31
N LEU A 300 -7.03 -6.27 -7.51
CA LEU A 300 -7.77 -7.48 -7.92
C LEU A 300 -7.44 -8.68 -7.02
N ASP A 301 -6.17 -8.87 -6.66
CA ASP A 301 -5.74 -9.95 -5.78
C ASP A 301 -6.21 -9.77 -4.34
N LYS A 302 -6.34 -8.51 -3.87
CA LYS A 302 -7.00 -8.20 -2.59
C LYS A 302 -8.46 -8.66 -2.60
N VAL A 303 -9.21 -8.37 -3.67
CA VAL A 303 -10.61 -8.78 -3.81
C VAL A 303 -10.74 -10.31 -3.96
N ARG A 304 -9.92 -10.94 -4.79
CA ARG A 304 -9.91 -12.40 -5.00
C ARG A 304 -9.62 -13.16 -3.71
N ARG A 305 -8.64 -12.69 -2.91
CA ARG A 305 -8.34 -13.28 -1.60
C ARG A 305 -9.54 -13.20 -0.66
N GLN A 306 -10.26 -12.07 -0.65
CA GLN A 306 -11.46 -11.93 0.16
C GLN A 306 -12.62 -12.82 -0.33
N LEU A 307 -12.76 -13.08 -1.64
CA LEU A 307 -13.76 -14.00 -2.18
C LEU A 307 -13.57 -15.46 -1.75
N ALA A 308 -12.34 -15.84 -1.38
CA ALA A 308 -12.05 -17.15 -0.80
C ALA A 308 -12.52 -17.26 0.66
N ALA A 309 -12.78 -16.14 1.34
CA ALA A 309 -13.30 -16.11 2.71
C ALA A 309 -14.83 -16.26 2.75
N THR A 310 -15.36 -16.67 3.91
CA THR A 310 -16.80 -16.93 4.09
C THR A 310 -17.63 -15.67 4.33
N THR A 311 -17.00 -14.62 4.87
CA THR A 311 -17.64 -13.35 5.23
C THR A 311 -16.89 -12.19 4.61
N VAL A 312 -17.53 -11.03 4.48
CA VAL A 312 -16.89 -9.78 4.05
C VAL A 312 -16.87 -8.82 5.25
N PRO A 313 -15.73 -8.67 5.94
CA PRO A 313 -15.62 -7.78 7.11
C PRO A 313 -15.85 -6.32 6.76
N VAL A 314 -16.36 -5.53 7.70
CA VAL A 314 -16.54 -4.08 7.53
C VAL A 314 -15.20 -3.38 7.29
N SER A 315 -14.16 -3.79 8.00
CA SER A 315 -12.80 -3.26 7.86
C SER A 315 -12.29 -3.43 6.43
N PHE A 316 -12.44 -4.62 5.84
CA PHE A 316 -12.07 -4.90 4.46
C PHE A 316 -12.77 -3.96 3.48
N VAL A 317 -14.08 -3.77 3.63
CA VAL A 317 -14.84 -2.88 2.74
C VAL A 317 -14.32 -1.44 2.85
N ARG A 318 -14.08 -0.95 4.07
CA ARG A 318 -13.55 0.40 4.28
C ARG A 318 -12.18 0.59 3.62
N GLU A 319 -11.31 -0.41 3.74
CA GLU A 319 -10.01 -0.37 3.09
C GLU A 319 -10.11 -0.43 1.57
N LEU A 320 -10.96 -1.29 1.01
CA LEU A 320 -11.13 -1.40 -0.44
C LEU A 320 -11.67 -0.09 -1.05
N LEU A 321 -12.64 0.55 -0.38
CA LEU A 321 -13.15 1.86 -0.77
C LEU A 321 -12.03 2.91 -0.79
N GLN A 322 -11.21 2.94 0.26
CA GLN A 322 -10.09 3.87 0.37
C GLN A 322 -9.03 3.60 -0.72
N ASP A 323 -8.70 2.33 -0.95
CA ASP A 323 -7.72 1.93 -1.96
C ASP A 323 -8.20 2.34 -3.37
N PHE A 324 -9.49 2.15 -3.71
CA PHE A 324 -10.05 2.58 -4.99
C PHE A 324 -10.02 4.11 -5.17
N ARG A 325 -10.37 4.87 -4.12
CA ARG A 325 -10.27 6.34 -4.16
C ARG A 325 -8.85 6.81 -4.40
N GLU A 326 -7.89 6.18 -3.75
CA GLU A 326 -6.51 6.60 -3.88
C GLU A 326 -5.91 6.18 -5.21
N HIS A 327 -6.28 5.02 -5.73
CA HIS A 327 -5.95 4.61 -7.09
C HIS A 327 -6.42 5.68 -8.08
N THR A 328 -7.72 6.01 -8.07
CA THR A 328 -8.29 7.03 -8.95
C THR A 328 -7.64 8.41 -8.81
N ASN A 329 -7.27 8.83 -7.60
CA ASN A 329 -6.63 10.13 -7.38
C ASN A 329 -5.14 10.17 -7.71
N LEU A 330 -4.42 9.06 -7.54
CA LEU A 330 -2.96 9.02 -7.64
C LEU A 330 -2.46 8.45 -8.95
N TYR A 331 -3.17 7.48 -9.54
CA TYR A 331 -2.77 6.79 -10.76
C TYR A 331 -3.58 7.32 -11.94
N ASP A 332 -4.90 7.37 -11.83
CA ASP A 332 -5.74 7.67 -13.00
C ASP A 332 -5.61 9.13 -13.44
N MET A 333 -5.47 10.02 -12.46
CA MET A 333 -5.19 11.42 -12.71
C MET A 333 -3.86 11.66 -13.47
N GLN A 334 -2.92 10.70 -13.47
CA GLN A 334 -1.62 10.87 -14.15
C GLN A 334 -1.76 10.85 -15.67
N TYR A 335 -2.72 10.11 -16.22
CA TYR A 335 -2.94 10.05 -17.66
C TYR A 335 -4.09 10.94 -18.14
N ALA A 336 -4.89 11.51 -17.23
CA ALA A 336 -6.10 12.25 -17.57
C ALA A 336 -5.88 13.31 -18.67
N ASP A 337 -4.89 14.19 -18.49
CA ASP A 337 -4.58 15.23 -19.48
C ASP A 337 -3.91 14.65 -20.75
N PHE A 338 -3.15 13.57 -20.61
CA PHE A 338 -2.49 12.90 -21.72
C PHE A 338 -3.52 12.27 -22.67
N LEU A 339 -4.40 11.41 -22.15
CA LEU A 339 -5.41 10.72 -22.96
C LEU A 339 -6.47 11.68 -23.52
N ALA A 340 -6.92 12.65 -22.72
CA ALA A 340 -7.83 13.68 -23.21
C ALA A 340 -7.21 14.49 -24.35
N GLY A 341 -5.91 14.82 -24.25
CA GLY A 341 -5.17 15.49 -25.32
C GLY A 341 -5.02 14.68 -26.60
N GLN A 342 -5.07 13.34 -26.53
CA GLN A 342 -5.03 12.44 -27.67
C GLN A 342 -6.41 12.14 -28.27
N GLY A 343 -7.50 12.68 -27.69
CA GLY A 343 -8.86 12.46 -28.15
C GLY A 343 -9.43 11.08 -27.81
N ALA A 344 -8.94 10.45 -26.73
CA ALA A 344 -9.58 9.28 -26.15
C ALA A 344 -11.03 9.60 -25.75
N ASN A 345 -11.97 8.68 -26.02
CA ASN A 345 -13.38 8.85 -25.70
C ASN A 345 -13.95 7.64 -24.98
#